data_AF-A0A651GSP2-F1
#
_entry.id   AF-A0A651GSP2-F1
#
_cell.length_a   1.000
_cell.length_b   1.000
_cell.length_c   1.000
_cell.angle_alpha   90.00
_cell.angle_beta   90.00
_cell.angle_gamma   90.00
#
_symmetry.space_group_name_H-M   'P 1'
#
loop_
_entity.id
_entity.type
_entity.pdbx_description
1 polymer ?
#
loop_
_entity_poly.entity_id
_entity_poly.type
_entity_poly.pdbx_seq_one_letter_code
_entity_poly.pdbx_strand_id
1 'polypeptide(L)'
;MTKQEFNQSDLQALFDNAEYLVDEAEALKYVIDSVPYDEVPPGDYSIYDKLRLIDHAQNRYYRPITEKIFSETRRISLTEFNHFRDTFEDSTQLEDDEKNVQKVLSKIIKHRAALLTIFKKLARIDWEKNLKDERGREITLYVFAATMIENERKLLKEIADLVLIYQNEQIHQREINKRVVDRNNPK
;
A
#
# COMPACT_ATOMS: atom_id res chain seq x y z
N MET A 1 29.35 6.98 12.35
CA MET A 1 28.02 6.91 11.71
C MET A 1 28.26 6.63 10.24
N THR A 2 27.87 5.46 9.77
CA THR A 2 28.05 5.04 8.38
C THR A 2 26.93 5.67 7.55
N LYS A 3 27.25 6.61 6.67
CA LYS A 3 26.35 6.96 5.56
C LYS A 3 26.09 5.65 4.82
N GLN A 4 24.85 5.18 4.81
CA GLN A 4 24.48 4.05 3.97
C GLN A 4 24.52 4.56 2.53
N GLU A 5 25.68 4.40 1.88
CA GLU A 5 25.87 4.76 0.48
C GLU A 5 25.10 3.76 -0.36
N PHE A 6 24.01 4.21 -0.98
CA PHE A 6 23.33 3.44 -2.01
C PHE A 6 24.01 3.70 -3.36
N ASN A 7 24.00 2.70 -4.22
CA ASN A 7 24.56 2.78 -5.57
C ASN A 7 23.43 2.89 -6.62
N GLN A 8 23.81 2.94 -7.90
CA GLN A 8 22.83 3.05 -8.99
C GLN A 8 21.92 1.81 -9.09
N SER A 9 22.43 0.61 -8.79
CA SER A 9 21.61 -0.60 -8.77
C SER A 9 20.59 -0.61 -7.64
N ASP A 10 20.90 -0.03 -6.49
CA ASP A 10 19.97 0.10 -5.37
C ASP A 10 18.80 1.03 -5.72
N LEU A 11 19.07 2.13 -6.43
CA LEU A 11 18.02 3.01 -6.96
C LEU A 11 17.18 2.31 -8.02
N GLN A 12 17.80 1.54 -8.92
CA GLN A 12 17.05 0.80 -9.92
C GLN A 12 16.13 -0.23 -9.25
N ALA A 13 16.65 -0.99 -8.28
CA ALA A 13 15.84 -1.93 -7.51
C ALA A 13 14.70 -1.23 -6.77
N LEU A 14 14.90 -0.03 -6.23
CA LEU A 14 13.84 0.78 -5.63
C LEU A 14 12.72 1.09 -6.64
N PHE A 15 13.09 1.47 -7.87
CA PHE A 15 12.13 1.78 -8.93
C PHE A 15 11.39 0.53 -9.39
N ASP A 16 12.11 -0.57 -9.64
CA ASP A 16 11.53 -1.85 -10.02
C ASP A 16 10.56 -2.35 -8.94
N ASN A 17 10.91 -2.19 -7.66
CA ASN A 17 10.03 -2.54 -6.55
C ASN A 17 8.76 -1.68 -6.53
N ALA A 18 8.86 -0.37 -6.81
CA ALA A 18 7.70 0.51 -6.86
C ALA A 18 6.82 0.26 -8.10
N GLU A 19 7.40 -0.09 -9.24
CA GLU A 19 6.69 -0.53 -10.44
C GLU A 19 5.95 -1.84 -10.18
N TYR A 20 6.61 -2.80 -9.56
CA TYR A 20 6.00 -4.07 -9.18
C TYR A 20 4.77 -3.88 -8.29
N LEU A 21 4.77 -2.91 -7.36
CA LEU A 21 3.57 -2.60 -6.57
C LEU A 21 2.41 -2.14 -7.47
N VAL A 22 2.68 -1.35 -8.53
CA VAL A 22 1.64 -0.95 -9.50
C VAL A 22 1.02 -2.19 -10.14
N ASP A 23 1.85 -3.11 -10.63
CA ASP A 23 1.39 -4.35 -11.25
C ASP A 23 0.56 -5.19 -10.27
N GLU A 24 0.96 -5.28 -8.99
CA GLU A 24 0.18 -5.98 -7.96
C GLU A 24 -1.19 -5.35 -7.74
N ALA A 25 -1.29 -4.01 -7.71
CA ALA A 25 -2.59 -3.35 -7.59
C ALA A 25 -3.45 -3.52 -8.85
N GLU A 26 -2.85 -3.55 -10.04
CA GLU A 26 -3.56 -3.87 -11.28
C GLU A 26 -4.09 -5.29 -11.28
N ALA A 27 -3.26 -6.27 -10.89
CA ALA A 27 -3.66 -7.66 -10.75
C ALA A 27 -4.81 -7.83 -9.76
N LEU A 28 -4.75 -7.13 -8.62
CA LEU A 28 -5.78 -7.19 -7.58
C LEU A 28 -7.16 -6.77 -8.10
N LYS A 29 -7.23 -5.82 -9.04
CA LYS A 29 -8.52 -5.38 -9.64
C LYS A 29 -9.31 -6.51 -10.30
N TYR A 30 -8.63 -7.55 -10.78
CA TYR A 30 -9.29 -8.68 -11.44
C TYR A 30 -9.94 -9.67 -10.48
N VAL A 31 -9.50 -9.70 -9.23
CA VAL A 31 -9.96 -10.69 -8.24
C VAL A 31 -10.75 -10.08 -7.09
N ILE A 32 -10.60 -8.77 -6.85
CA ILE A 32 -11.13 -8.12 -5.65
C ILE A 32 -12.65 -8.15 -5.54
N ASP A 33 -13.39 -8.04 -6.65
CA ASP A 33 -14.85 -8.06 -6.64
C ASP A 33 -15.42 -9.48 -6.40
N SER A 34 -14.56 -10.50 -6.38
CA SER A 34 -14.97 -11.89 -6.10
C SER A 34 -14.90 -12.26 -4.61
N VAL A 35 -14.40 -11.37 -3.76
CA VAL A 35 -14.25 -11.58 -2.31
C VAL A 35 -15.00 -10.51 -1.53
N PRO A 36 -15.42 -10.78 -0.28
CA PRO A 36 -16.06 -9.78 0.56
C PRO A 36 -15.03 -8.77 1.08
N TYR A 37 -14.67 -7.80 0.23
CA TYR A 37 -13.56 -6.88 0.49
C TYR A 37 -13.82 -5.91 1.65
N ASP A 38 -15.07 -5.74 2.06
CA ASP A 38 -15.56 -4.85 3.10
C ASP A 38 -15.76 -5.55 4.46
N GLU A 39 -15.68 -6.88 4.50
CA GLU A 39 -15.73 -7.63 5.75
C GLU A 39 -14.50 -7.34 6.62
N VAL A 40 -14.74 -7.10 7.91
CA VAL A 40 -13.71 -6.77 8.88
C VAL A 40 -13.32 -8.03 9.68
N PRO A 41 -12.10 -8.57 9.49
CA PRO A 41 -11.62 -9.68 10.30
C PRO A 41 -11.45 -9.27 11.79
N PRO A 42 -11.59 -10.20 12.75
CA PRO A 42 -11.47 -9.86 14.17
C PRO A 42 -10.14 -9.21 14.53
N GLY A 43 -10.20 -7.95 14.97
CA GLY A 43 -9.03 -7.19 15.45
C GLY A 43 -8.11 -6.63 14.36
N ASP A 44 -8.53 -6.66 13.09
CA ASP A 44 -7.75 -6.13 11.97
C ASP A 44 -8.68 -5.37 10.98
N TYR A 45 -8.10 -4.73 9.98
CA TYR A 45 -8.80 -3.98 8.95
C TYR A 45 -9.34 -4.87 7.83
N SER A 46 -10.47 -4.47 7.24
CA SER A 46 -10.97 -5.05 5.99
C SER A 46 -9.97 -4.86 4.85
N ILE A 47 -10.12 -5.62 3.76
CA ILE A 47 -9.32 -5.41 2.55
C ILE A 47 -9.50 -3.97 2.03
N TYR A 48 -10.73 -3.46 2.06
CA TYR A 48 -11.07 -2.09 1.68
C TYR A 48 -10.34 -1.05 2.52
N ASP A 49 -10.30 -1.24 3.84
CA ASP A 49 -9.60 -0.33 4.75
C ASP A 49 -8.08 -0.38 4.57
N LYS A 50 -7.49 -1.56 4.37
CA LYS A 50 -6.06 -1.68 4.06
C LYS A 50 -5.71 -0.96 2.76
N LEU A 51 -6.56 -1.07 1.73
CA LEU A 51 -6.39 -0.32 0.47
C LEU A 51 -6.55 1.20 0.67
N ARG A 52 -7.55 1.65 1.43
CA ARG A 52 -7.72 3.06 1.77
C ARG A 52 -6.53 3.60 2.57
N LEU A 53 -5.96 2.80 3.46
CA LEU A 53 -4.78 3.16 4.23
C LEU A 53 -3.58 3.39 3.32
N ILE A 54 -3.40 2.54 2.30
CA ILE A 54 -2.38 2.74 1.27
C ILE A 54 -2.59 4.08 0.54
N ASP A 55 -3.79 4.33 0.01
CA ASP A 55 -4.11 5.59 -0.70
C ASP A 55 -3.92 6.83 0.19
N HIS A 56 -4.33 6.72 1.46
CA HIS A 56 -4.17 7.78 2.45
C HIS A 56 -2.71 8.04 2.76
N ALA A 57 -1.91 7.01 3.01
CA ALA A 57 -0.48 7.13 3.28
C ALA A 57 0.26 7.80 2.11
N GLN A 58 -0.05 7.38 0.87
CA GLN A 58 0.55 7.96 -0.33
C GLN A 58 0.23 9.45 -0.46
N ASN A 59 -1.04 9.84 -0.33
CA ASN A 59 -1.48 11.23 -0.57
C ASN A 59 -1.24 12.20 0.58
N ARG A 60 -1.34 11.73 1.82
CA ARG A 60 -1.31 12.59 3.01
C ARG A 60 0.04 12.64 3.70
N TYR A 61 0.90 11.66 3.43
CA TYR A 61 2.19 11.54 4.10
C TYR A 61 3.35 11.46 3.12
N TYR A 62 3.47 10.36 2.36
CA TYR A 62 4.68 10.09 1.58
C TYR A 62 4.94 11.09 0.45
N ARG A 63 3.91 11.40 -0.34
CA ARG A 63 4.04 12.36 -1.45
C ARG A 63 4.29 13.79 -0.95
N PRO A 64 3.51 14.35 0.00
CA PRO A 64 3.80 15.68 0.54
C PRO A 64 5.20 15.82 1.12
N ILE A 65 5.70 14.80 1.83
CA ILE A 65 7.06 14.81 2.39
C ILE A 65 8.10 14.82 1.27
N THR A 66 7.93 13.95 0.26
CA THR A 66 8.86 13.87 -0.88
C THR A 66 8.89 15.18 -1.67
N GLU A 67 7.72 15.77 -1.95
CA GLU A 67 7.61 17.07 -2.63
C GLU A 67 8.25 18.20 -1.80
N LYS A 68 8.07 18.20 -0.47
CA LYS A 68 8.67 19.21 0.41
C LYS A 68 10.19 19.08 0.50
N ILE A 69 10.73 17.86 0.54
CA ILE A 69 12.18 17.58 0.47
C ILE A 69 12.78 18.09 -0.84
N PHE A 70 11.99 18.04 -1.92
CA PHE A 70 12.42 18.57 -3.21
C PHE A 70 12.43 20.11 -3.23
N SER A 71 11.40 20.75 -2.67
CA SER A 71 11.25 22.21 -2.72
C SER A 71 12.08 22.98 -1.68
N GLU A 72 12.47 22.36 -0.57
CA GLU A 72 13.16 23.05 0.53
C GLU A 72 14.66 22.72 0.58
N THR A 73 15.47 23.75 0.86
CA THR A 73 16.92 23.59 1.10
C THR A 73 17.22 23.18 2.54
N ARG A 74 16.28 23.42 3.48
CA ARG A 74 16.47 23.09 4.89
C ARG A 74 16.22 21.59 5.14
N ARG A 75 16.87 21.07 6.18
CA ARG A 75 16.63 19.70 6.64
C ARG A 75 15.22 19.59 7.21
N ILE A 76 14.46 18.62 6.73
CA ILE A 76 13.08 18.33 7.17
C ILE A 76 13.08 17.30 8.29
N SER A 77 12.19 17.48 9.27
CA SER A 77 11.89 16.48 10.29
C SER A 77 10.55 15.83 10.02
N LEU A 78 10.45 14.49 10.10
CA LEU A 78 9.18 13.77 9.95
C LEU A 78 8.19 14.13 11.04
N THR A 79 8.65 14.60 12.21
CA THR A 79 7.81 15.12 13.29
C THR A 79 7.04 16.40 12.92
N GLU A 80 7.36 17.05 11.80
CA GLU A 80 6.57 18.18 11.26
C GLU A 80 5.27 17.73 10.57
N PHE A 81 5.07 16.42 10.42
CA PHE A 81 3.92 15.85 9.73
C PHE A 81 3.20 14.88 10.66
N ASN A 82 1.88 14.88 10.60
CA ASN A 82 1.10 13.85 11.29
C ASN A 82 1.31 12.52 10.58
N HIS A 83 1.64 11.47 11.32
CA HIS A 83 1.85 10.15 10.74
C HIS A 83 0.52 9.65 10.12
N PHE A 84 0.60 8.96 8.97
CA PHE A 84 -0.59 8.56 8.24
C PHE A 84 -1.50 7.61 9.03
N ARG A 85 -0.92 6.79 9.92
CA ARG A 85 -1.70 5.89 10.80
C ARG A 85 -2.52 6.65 11.85
N ASP A 86 -2.03 7.81 12.29
CA ASP A 86 -2.69 8.59 13.35
C ASP A 86 -3.82 9.46 12.79
N THR A 87 -3.84 9.64 11.47
CA THR A 87 -4.82 10.47 10.76
C THR A 87 -5.75 9.65 9.87
N PHE A 88 -5.61 8.33 9.90
CA PHE A 88 -6.44 7.44 9.11
C PHE A 88 -7.75 7.17 9.86
N GLU A 89 -8.87 7.37 9.16
CA GLU A 89 -10.20 7.02 9.63
C GLU A 89 -10.69 5.79 8.85
N ASP A 90 -11.03 4.73 9.58
CA ASP A 90 -11.52 3.48 9.00
C ASP A 90 -12.89 3.66 8.31
N SER A 91 -13.35 2.61 7.62
CA SER A 91 -14.61 2.64 6.86
C SER A 91 -15.85 2.33 7.69
N THR A 92 -15.75 2.23 9.02
CA THR A 92 -16.90 1.86 9.88
C THR A 92 -18.05 2.87 9.82
N GLN A 93 -17.74 4.13 9.45
CA GLN A 93 -18.71 5.21 9.34
C GLN A 93 -19.22 5.42 7.90
N LEU A 94 -18.73 4.66 6.91
CA LEU A 94 -19.15 4.77 5.51
C LEU A 94 -20.31 3.82 5.23
N GLU A 95 -21.31 4.31 4.49
CA GLU A 95 -22.38 3.46 3.96
C GLU A 95 -21.80 2.50 2.90
N ASP A 96 -22.38 1.30 2.77
CA ASP A 96 -21.81 0.23 1.92
C ASP A 96 -21.80 0.59 0.43
N ASP A 97 -22.77 1.38 -0.03
CA ASP A 97 -22.84 1.88 -1.40
C ASP A 97 -21.75 2.93 -1.72
N GLU A 98 -21.16 3.55 -0.70
CA GLU A 98 -20.01 4.44 -0.85
C GLU A 98 -18.68 3.67 -0.98
N LYS A 99 -18.65 2.37 -0.62
CA LYS A 99 -17.44 1.54 -0.64
C LYS A 99 -17.13 1.01 -2.04
N ASN A 100 -16.35 1.79 -2.80
CA ASN A 100 -15.91 1.41 -4.14
C ASN A 100 -14.43 1.02 -4.19
N VAL A 101 -14.15 -0.28 -4.07
CA VAL A 101 -12.78 -0.81 -4.03
C VAL A 101 -12.02 -0.59 -5.35
N GLN A 102 -12.70 -0.70 -6.50
CA GLN A 102 -12.12 -0.46 -7.82
C GLN A 102 -11.62 0.98 -7.99
N LYS A 103 -12.37 1.94 -7.44
CA LYS A 103 -12.01 3.36 -7.41
C LYS A 103 -10.78 3.59 -6.53
N VAL A 104 -10.68 2.94 -5.37
CA VAL A 104 -9.50 3.02 -4.49
C VAL A 104 -8.27 2.45 -5.19
N LEU A 105 -8.35 1.25 -5.77
CA LEU A 105 -7.25 0.64 -6.53
C LEU A 105 -6.78 1.54 -7.68
N SER A 106 -7.72 2.12 -8.43
CA SER A 106 -7.39 3.03 -9.53
C SER A 106 -6.69 4.32 -9.05
N LYS A 107 -7.05 4.83 -7.87
CA LYS A 107 -6.31 5.95 -7.25
C LYS A 107 -4.90 5.54 -6.85
N ILE A 108 -4.73 4.40 -6.19
CA ILE A 108 -3.43 3.87 -5.77
C ILE A 108 -2.50 3.75 -6.99
N ILE A 109 -2.95 3.09 -8.06
CA ILE A 109 -2.19 2.95 -9.32
C ILE A 109 -1.77 4.31 -9.86
N LYS A 110 -2.70 5.26 -9.95
CA LYS A 110 -2.42 6.62 -10.44
C LYS A 110 -1.41 7.36 -9.55
N HIS A 111 -1.56 7.30 -8.24
CA HIS A 111 -0.68 7.99 -7.29
C HIS A 111 0.73 7.40 -7.33
N ARG A 112 0.87 6.08 -7.42
CA ARG A 112 2.17 5.41 -7.60
C ARG A 112 2.83 5.78 -8.91
N ALA A 113 2.10 5.77 -10.03
CA ALA A 113 2.65 6.20 -11.32
C ALA A 113 3.16 7.65 -11.29
N ALA A 114 2.43 8.54 -10.61
CA ALA A 114 2.87 9.92 -10.39
C ALA A 114 4.14 9.99 -9.52
N LEU A 115 4.21 9.20 -8.45
CA LEU A 115 5.37 9.13 -7.58
C LEU A 115 6.61 8.57 -8.29
N LEU A 116 6.46 7.50 -9.07
CA LEU A 116 7.51 6.95 -9.94
C LEU A 116 8.03 7.98 -10.93
N THR A 117 7.14 8.80 -11.50
CA THR A 117 7.52 9.89 -12.39
C THR A 117 8.36 10.95 -11.67
N ILE A 118 8.09 11.22 -10.39
CA ILE A 118 8.92 12.09 -9.55
C ILE A 118 10.27 11.42 -9.28
N PHE A 119 10.27 10.17 -8.83
CA PHE A 119 11.47 9.40 -8.48
C PHE A 119 12.47 9.33 -9.65
N LYS A 120 11.98 9.05 -10.87
CA LYS A 120 12.81 8.97 -12.07
C LYS A 120 13.42 10.31 -12.51
N LYS A 121 12.89 11.44 -12.03
CA LYS A 121 13.41 12.79 -12.32
C LYS A 121 14.46 13.26 -11.31
N LEU A 122 14.56 12.60 -10.14
CA LEU A 122 15.50 12.98 -9.10
C LEU A 122 16.93 12.62 -9.50
N ALA A 123 17.85 13.57 -9.33
CA ALA A 123 19.27 13.28 -9.50
C ALA A 123 19.76 12.44 -8.30
N ARG A 124 20.86 11.70 -8.48
CA ARG A 124 21.45 10.88 -7.40
C ARG A 124 21.67 11.67 -6.11
N ILE A 125 22.12 12.93 -6.21
CA ILE A 125 22.36 13.79 -5.05
C ILE A 125 21.07 14.13 -4.27
N ASP A 126 19.91 14.15 -4.92
CA ASP A 126 18.63 14.38 -4.24
C ASP A 126 18.25 13.20 -3.34
N TRP A 127 18.56 11.97 -3.77
CA TRP A 127 18.34 10.75 -2.99
C TRP A 127 19.20 10.67 -1.72
N GLU A 128 20.32 11.38 -1.71
CA GLU A 128 21.24 11.50 -0.56
C GLU A 128 20.84 12.61 0.42
N LYS A 129 19.78 13.39 0.14
CA LYS A 129 19.29 14.43 1.05
C LYS A 129 18.87 13.80 2.38
N ASN A 130 19.40 14.35 3.46
CA ASN A 130 19.11 13.89 4.82
C ASN A 130 17.82 14.53 5.34
N LEU A 131 17.02 13.70 6.03
CA LEU A 131 15.88 14.09 6.86
C LEU A 131 16.05 13.50 8.26
N LYS A 132 15.29 14.01 9.22
CA LYS A 132 15.18 13.41 10.55
C LYS A 132 13.94 12.55 10.63
N ASP A 133 14.09 11.30 11.03
CA ASP A 133 12.95 10.44 11.31
C ASP A 133 12.22 10.87 12.60
N GLU A 134 11.12 10.18 12.93
CA GLU A 134 10.31 10.48 14.12
C GLU A 134 11.06 10.31 15.44
N ARG A 135 12.17 9.58 15.43
CA ARG A 135 13.06 9.39 16.58
C ARG A 135 14.23 10.37 16.57
N GLY A 136 14.23 11.33 15.66
CA GLY A 136 15.29 12.32 15.48
C GLY A 136 16.56 11.78 14.81
N ARG A 137 16.57 10.54 14.32
CA ARG A 137 17.71 9.93 13.63
C ARG A 137 17.80 10.45 12.20
N GLU A 138 19.02 10.61 11.70
CA GLU A 138 19.22 10.99 10.30
C GLU A 138 18.98 9.79 9.38
N ILE A 139 18.09 9.96 8.41
CA ILE A 139 17.86 9.02 7.30
C ILE A 139 17.92 9.79 5.98
N THR A 140 18.18 9.10 4.88
CA THR A 140 18.17 9.71 3.53
C THR A 140 16.80 9.58 2.86
N LEU A 141 16.56 10.39 1.82
CA LEU A 141 15.35 10.24 1.00
C LEU A 141 15.23 8.82 0.42
N TYR A 142 16.36 8.20 0.06
CA TYR A 142 16.40 6.80 -0.33
C TYR A 142 15.81 5.87 0.76
N VAL A 143 16.31 5.98 2.00
CA VAL A 143 15.83 5.13 3.11
C VAL A 143 14.35 5.38 3.40
N PHE A 144 13.91 6.64 3.32
CA PHE A 144 12.51 7.00 3.47
C PHE A 144 11.62 6.34 2.41
N ALA A 145 11.98 6.46 1.13
CA ALA A 145 11.23 5.86 0.02
C ALA A 145 11.28 4.32 0.04
N ALA A 146 12.40 3.72 0.42
CA ALA A 146 12.52 2.27 0.59
C ALA A 146 11.60 1.77 1.71
N THR A 147 11.53 2.51 2.82
CA THR A 147 10.64 2.18 3.95
C THR A 147 9.17 2.30 3.55
N MET A 148 8.82 3.31 2.75
CA MET A 148 7.47 3.45 2.17
C MET A 148 7.09 2.22 1.35
N ILE A 149 7.92 1.84 0.38
CA ILE A 149 7.68 0.68 -0.51
C ILE A 149 7.54 -0.61 0.31
N GLU A 150 8.39 -0.80 1.32
CA GLU A 150 8.33 -1.98 2.18
C GLU A 150 7.05 -2.03 3.03
N ASN A 151 6.59 -0.90 3.57
CA ASN A 151 5.34 -0.83 4.31
C ASN A 151 4.13 -1.14 3.40
N GLU A 152 4.16 -0.63 2.18
CA GLU A 152 3.10 -0.84 1.21
C GLU A 152 3.05 -2.30 0.71
N ARG A 153 4.21 -2.90 0.46
CA ARG A 153 4.34 -4.33 0.14
C ARG A 153 3.74 -5.22 1.23
N LYS A 154 4.00 -4.89 2.50
CA LYS A 154 3.41 -5.63 3.63
C LYS A 154 1.88 -5.57 3.61
N LEU A 155 1.30 -4.39 3.41
CA LEU A 155 -0.15 -4.23 3.32
C LEU A 155 -0.74 -4.97 2.12
N LEU A 156 -0.10 -4.90 0.94
CA LEU A 156 -0.56 -5.65 -0.24
C LEU A 156 -0.47 -7.17 -0.03
N LYS A 157 0.57 -7.65 0.65
CA LYS A 157 0.69 -9.06 1.03
C LYS A 157 -0.44 -9.47 1.98
N GLU A 158 -0.72 -8.70 3.02
CA GLU A 158 -1.85 -8.96 3.94
C GLU A 158 -3.18 -9.01 3.17
N ILE A 159 -3.37 -8.12 2.20
CA ILE A 159 -4.55 -8.14 1.33
C ILE A 159 -4.60 -9.42 0.48
N ALA A 160 -3.48 -9.80 -0.15
CA ALA A 160 -3.41 -11.01 -0.97
C ALA A 160 -3.70 -12.28 -0.15
N ASP A 161 -3.19 -12.34 1.08
CA ASP A 161 -3.45 -13.43 2.02
C ASP A 161 -4.95 -13.51 2.36
N LEU A 162 -5.61 -12.37 2.63
CA LEU A 162 -7.06 -12.31 2.87
C LEU A 162 -7.88 -12.75 1.64
N VAL A 163 -7.51 -12.28 0.45
CA VAL A 163 -8.15 -12.68 -0.82
C VAL A 163 -8.07 -14.21 -0.98
N LEU A 164 -6.90 -14.79 -0.72
CA LEU A 164 -6.70 -16.24 -0.82
C LEU A 164 -7.54 -17.02 0.20
N ILE A 165 -7.63 -16.53 1.44
CA ILE A 165 -8.49 -17.12 2.48
C ILE A 165 -9.95 -17.15 2.01
N TYR A 166 -10.48 -16.01 1.57
CA TYR A 166 -11.87 -15.94 1.11
C TYR A 166 -12.15 -16.82 -0.11
N GLN A 167 -11.22 -16.88 -1.07
CA GLN A 167 -11.37 -17.75 -2.24
C GLN A 167 -11.40 -19.24 -1.83
N ASN A 168 -10.55 -19.65 -0.91
CA ASN A 168 -10.51 -21.02 -0.40
C ASN A 168 -11.79 -21.39 0.36
N GLU A 169 -12.31 -20.48 1.20
CA GLU A 169 -13.58 -20.67 1.91
C GLU A 169 -14.76 -20.85 0.93
N GLN A 170 -14.83 -20.02 -0.12
CA GLN A 170 -15.86 -20.17 -1.15
C GLN A 170 -15.78 -21.50 -1.88
N ILE A 171 -14.57 -21.98 -2.22
CA ILE A 171 -14.37 -23.29 -2.86
C ILE A 171 -14.85 -24.41 -1.93
N HIS A 172 -14.44 -24.36 -0.66
CA HIS A 172 -14.81 -25.37 0.33
C HIS A 172 -16.33 -25.43 0.54
N GLN A 173 -16.99 -24.27 0.64
CA GLN A 173 -18.44 -24.19 0.80
C GLN A 173 -19.18 -24.75 -0.43
N ARG A 174 -18.68 -24.48 -1.65
CA ARG A 174 -19.24 -25.04 -2.88
C ARG A 174 -19.12 -26.57 -2.92
N GLU A 175 -18.01 -27.14 -2.46
CA GLU A 175 -17.82 -28.59 -2.37
C GLU A 175 -18.76 -29.24 -1.36
N ILE A 176 -18.94 -28.62 -0.18
CA ILE A 176 -19.89 -29.09 0.84
C ILE A 176 -21.30 -29.08 0.26
N ASN A 177 -21.72 -27.97 -0.36
CA ASN A 177 -23.05 -27.84 -0.92
C ASN A 177 -23.33 -28.88 -2.02
N LYS A 178 -22.34 -29.16 -2.90
CA LYS A 178 -22.47 -30.25 -3.90
C LYS A 178 -22.69 -31.61 -3.25
N ARG A 179 -21.89 -31.96 -2.23
CA ARG A 179 -22.04 -33.24 -1.50
C ARG A 179 -23.40 -33.35 -0.79
N VAL A 180 -23.95 -32.25 -0.29
CA VAL A 180 -25.28 -32.21 0.33
C VAL A 180 -26.38 -32.43 -0.71
N VAL A 181 -26.27 -31.79 -1.88
CA VAL A 181 -27.22 -31.98 -2.99
C VAL A 181 -27.20 -33.41 -3.50
N ASP A 182 -26.01 -34.00 -3.69
CA ASP A 182 -25.87 -35.40 -4.14
C ASP A 182 -26.46 -36.41 -3.14
N ARG A 183 -26.40 -36.10 -1.83
CA ARG A 183 -27.02 -36.92 -0.77
C ARG A 183 -28.54 -36.81 -0.72
N ASN A 184 -29.09 -35.63 -1.04
CA ASN A 184 -30.53 -35.35 -0.98
C ASN A 184 -31.26 -35.69 -2.28
N ASN A 185 -30.52 -36.02 -3.36
CA ASN A 185 -31.07 -36.46 -4.64
C ASN A 185 -30.42 -37.79 -5.09
N PRO A 186 -30.63 -38.89 -4.32
CA PRO A 186 -30.14 -40.20 -4.76
C PRO A 186 -30.87 -40.61 -6.04
N LYS A 187 -30.10 -40.94 -7.08
CA LYS A 187 -30.63 -41.59 -8.28
C LYS A 187 -31.18 -42.97 -7.96
#